data_AF-A0A1J0AA90-F1
#
_entry.id   AF-A0A1J0AA90-F1
#
_cell.length_a   1.000
_cell.length_b   1.000
_cell.length_c   1.000
_cell.angle_alpha   90.00
_cell.angle_beta   90.00
_cell.angle_gamma   90.00
#
_symmetry.space_group_name_H-M   'P 1'
#
loop_
_entity.id
_entity.type
_entity.pdbx_description
1 polymer ?
#
loop_
_entity_poly.entity_id
_entity_poly.type
_entity_poly.pdbx_seq_one_letter_code
_entity_poly.pdbx_strand_id
1 'polypeptide(L)'
;MPPVVLLPGYLAGQAPYRGLVTAAQSLGVAIQVVPLRWWDWLPTLGGRSVAPILEPLDHTIQQVQQQYPGEKITLIGHSAGGWISRIYLGQTPYYGRVWGGAARVARLVTLGTPHTSQERWTRKNLDFVNTEYPGAYHPEIQYICIAGQAVQGRKWTLAYESYRLTCGQGDAWGDGITPVAAAHLAGAENLTLPSVWHSPSSPGEWYGSPGVLPQWLPRCHASSDTKC
;
A
#
# COMPACT_ATOMS: atom_id res chain seq x y z
N MET A 1 -2.94 16.96 -13.05
CA MET A 1 -2.26 15.87 -12.31
C MET A 1 -3.32 14.82 -11.99
N PRO A 2 -3.05 13.52 -12.18
CA PRO A 2 -4.04 12.50 -11.87
C PRO A 2 -4.41 12.58 -10.38
N PRO A 3 -5.69 12.46 -10.01
CA PRO A 3 -6.08 12.53 -8.60
C PRO A 3 -5.49 11.34 -7.82
N VAL A 4 -5.15 11.57 -6.55
CA VAL A 4 -4.51 10.56 -5.70
C VAL A 4 -5.45 10.11 -4.59
N VAL A 5 -5.63 8.80 -4.46
CA VAL A 5 -6.37 8.18 -3.35
C VAL A 5 -5.41 7.36 -2.51
N LEU A 6 -5.47 7.47 -1.19
CA LEU A 6 -4.67 6.66 -0.26
C LEU A 6 -5.56 5.71 0.54
N LEU A 7 -5.29 4.41 0.46
CA LEU A 7 -5.86 3.39 1.31
C LEU A 7 -4.96 3.14 2.54
N PRO A 8 -5.45 3.40 3.77
CA PRO A 8 -4.73 3.12 5.00
C PRO A 8 -4.33 1.65 5.19
N GLY A 9 -3.29 1.46 6.01
CA GLY A 9 -2.89 0.16 6.55
C GLY A 9 -3.81 -0.37 7.65
N TYR A 10 -3.60 -1.65 8.00
CA TYR A 10 -4.41 -2.39 8.95
C TYR A 10 -4.57 -1.67 10.30
N LEU A 11 -5.79 -1.66 10.86
CA LEU A 11 -6.16 -0.98 12.11
C LEU A 11 -5.93 0.55 12.13
N ALA A 12 -5.53 1.17 11.01
CA ALA A 12 -5.40 2.61 10.92
C ALA A 12 -6.70 3.24 10.38
N GLY A 13 -7.08 4.39 10.98
CA GLY A 13 -8.03 5.30 10.36
C GLY A 13 -7.33 6.33 9.46
N GLN A 14 -8.06 7.35 9.02
CA GLN A 14 -7.48 8.46 8.24
C GLN A 14 -6.56 9.40 9.05
N ALA A 15 -6.81 9.56 10.36
CA ALA A 15 -6.15 10.60 11.17
C ALA A 15 -4.60 10.52 11.21
N PRO A 16 -3.97 9.33 11.29
CA PRO A 16 -2.50 9.21 11.26
C PRO A 16 -1.85 9.73 9.96
N TYR A 17 -2.60 9.82 8.86
CA TYR A 17 -2.07 10.27 7.56
C TYR A 17 -2.14 11.78 7.37
N ARG A 18 -2.68 12.55 8.33
CA ARG A 18 -2.80 14.02 8.21
C ARG A 18 -1.46 14.69 7.92
N GLY A 19 -0.39 14.27 8.60
CA GLY A 19 0.96 14.80 8.36
C GLY A 19 1.44 14.55 6.93
N LEU A 20 1.23 13.34 6.42
CA LEU A 20 1.54 12.97 5.04
C LEU A 20 0.75 13.84 4.06
N VAL A 21 -0.56 13.97 4.26
CA VAL A 21 -1.44 14.77 3.38
C VAL A 21 -1.01 16.23 3.35
N THR A 22 -0.77 16.85 4.51
CA THR A 22 -0.33 18.25 4.58
C THR A 22 1.02 18.44 3.90
N ALA A 23 1.98 17.55 4.15
CA ALA A 23 3.30 17.66 3.53
C ALA A 23 3.23 17.40 2.01
N ALA A 24 2.47 16.43 1.54
CA ALA A 24 2.25 16.19 0.11
C ALA A 24 1.57 17.38 -0.56
N GLN A 25 0.58 18.01 0.10
CA GLN A 25 -0.09 19.20 -0.39
C GLN A 25 0.88 20.38 -0.57
N SER A 26 1.84 20.56 0.35
CA SER A 26 2.89 21.59 0.21
C SER A 26 3.84 21.33 -0.97
N LEU A 27 3.91 20.07 -1.44
CA LEU A 27 4.66 19.65 -2.62
C LEU A 27 3.78 19.60 -3.88
N GLY A 28 2.55 20.14 -3.82
CA GLY A 28 1.64 20.22 -4.96
C GLY A 28 0.80 18.96 -5.23
N VAL A 29 0.80 17.99 -4.32
CA VAL A 29 0.06 16.73 -4.47
C VAL A 29 -1.06 16.62 -3.45
N ALA A 30 -2.30 16.74 -3.95
CA ALA A 30 -3.49 16.52 -3.14
C ALA A 30 -3.81 15.02 -3.03
N ILE A 31 -3.94 14.52 -1.81
CA ILE A 31 -4.21 13.11 -1.52
C ILE A 31 -5.54 12.98 -0.77
N GLN A 32 -6.50 12.29 -1.38
CA GLN A 32 -7.75 11.89 -0.73
C GLN A 32 -7.53 10.58 0.02
N VAL A 33 -7.53 10.62 1.35
CA VAL A 33 -7.46 9.40 2.16
C VAL A 33 -8.84 8.75 2.21
N VAL A 34 -8.91 7.43 2.02
CA VAL A 34 -10.13 6.65 2.22
C VAL A 34 -10.58 6.84 3.68
N PRO A 35 -11.84 7.26 3.93
CA PRO A 35 -12.27 7.74 5.25
C PRO A 35 -12.56 6.59 6.24
N LEU A 36 -11.58 5.72 6.44
CA LEU A 36 -11.64 4.62 7.40
C LEU A 36 -11.44 5.12 8.83
N ARG A 37 -12.03 4.37 9.75
CA ARG A 37 -11.86 4.43 11.19
C ARG A 37 -11.23 3.12 11.63
N TRP A 38 -10.53 3.12 12.77
CA TRP A 38 -9.82 1.91 13.21
C TRP A 38 -10.77 0.71 13.41
N TRP A 39 -12.03 0.96 13.79
CA TRP A 39 -13.01 -0.11 14.01
C TRP A 39 -13.64 -0.65 12.73
N ASP A 40 -13.50 0.02 11.58
CA ASP A 40 -13.95 -0.51 10.29
C ASP A 40 -13.15 -1.78 9.89
N TRP A 41 -12.00 -2.01 10.53
CA TRP A 41 -11.19 -3.21 10.39
C TRP A 41 -11.67 -4.38 11.24
N LEU A 42 -12.51 -4.19 12.28
CA LEU A 42 -12.97 -5.27 13.17
C LEU A 42 -13.60 -6.46 12.43
N PRO A 43 -14.44 -6.25 11.39
CA PRO A 43 -15.02 -7.36 10.61
C PRO A 43 -13.98 -8.22 9.88
N THR A 44 -12.77 -7.69 9.63
CA THR A 44 -11.69 -8.38 8.90
C THR A 44 -10.81 -9.26 9.81
N LEU A 45 -10.95 -9.12 11.14
CA LEU A 45 -10.13 -9.84 12.13
C LEU A 45 -10.20 -11.35 11.95
N GLY A 46 -9.06 -12.02 12.16
CA GLY A 46 -8.93 -13.46 12.04
C GLY A 46 -8.87 -13.96 10.60
N GLY A 47 -8.44 -13.12 9.65
CA GLY A 47 -8.33 -13.50 8.24
C GLY A 47 -9.69 -13.59 7.51
N ARG A 48 -10.68 -12.86 8.03
CA ARG A 48 -11.98 -12.70 7.36
C ARG A 48 -11.84 -11.82 6.11
N SER A 49 -12.93 -11.68 5.39
CA SER A 49 -12.99 -10.86 4.18
C SER A 49 -12.55 -9.42 4.46
N VAL A 50 -11.79 -8.83 3.53
CA VAL A 50 -11.51 -7.39 3.50
C VAL A 50 -12.52 -6.59 2.67
N ALA A 51 -13.64 -7.20 2.25
CA ALA A 51 -14.72 -6.50 1.56
C ALA A 51 -15.19 -5.22 2.29
N PRO A 52 -15.31 -5.19 3.63
CA PRO A 52 -15.66 -3.96 4.37
C PRO A 52 -14.66 -2.81 4.22
N ILE A 53 -13.45 -3.08 3.74
CA ILE A 53 -12.42 -2.07 3.43
C ILE A 53 -12.44 -1.69 1.94
N LEU A 54 -12.71 -2.68 1.08
CA LEU A 54 -12.86 -2.48 -0.36
C LEU A 54 -14.10 -1.63 -0.70
N GLU A 55 -15.17 -1.70 0.08
CA GLU A 55 -16.38 -0.89 -0.10
C GLU A 55 -16.11 0.62 0.04
N PRO A 56 -15.56 1.13 1.17
CA PRO A 56 -15.15 2.53 1.28
C PRO A 56 -14.12 2.96 0.23
N LEU A 57 -13.19 2.06 -0.14
CA LEU A 57 -12.24 2.34 -1.22
C LEU A 57 -12.96 2.61 -2.54
N ASP A 58 -13.84 1.70 -2.96
CA ASP A 58 -14.60 1.80 -4.20
C ASP A 58 -15.46 3.07 -4.23
N HIS A 59 -16.17 3.37 -3.14
CA HIS A 59 -16.93 4.62 -3.01
C HIS A 59 -16.04 5.87 -3.13
N THR A 60 -14.87 5.88 -2.48
CA THR A 60 -13.94 7.01 -2.53
C THR A 60 -13.43 7.22 -3.95
N ILE A 61 -13.06 6.15 -4.66
CA ILE A 61 -12.59 6.23 -6.04
C ILE A 61 -13.71 6.73 -6.97
N GLN A 62 -14.93 6.26 -6.80
CA GLN A 62 -16.08 6.74 -7.58
C GLN A 62 -16.35 8.23 -7.36
N GLN A 63 -16.28 8.71 -6.11
CA GLN A 63 -16.44 10.13 -5.78
C GLN A 63 -15.33 10.98 -6.42
N VAL A 64 -14.08 10.52 -6.34
CA VAL A 64 -12.95 11.20 -6.99
C VAL A 64 -13.15 11.25 -8.50
N GLN A 65 -13.60 10.17 -9.13
CA GLN A 65 -13.85 10.17 -10.57
C GLN A 65 -15.02 11.04 -11.02
N GLN A 66 -16.01 11.27 -10.15
CA GLN A 66 -17.05 12.27 -10.41
C GLN A 66 -16.49 13.69 -10.43
N GLN A 67 -15.48 13.97 -9.60
CA GLN A 67 -14.79 15.27 -9.56
C GLN A 67 -13.79 15.44 -10.70
N TYR A 68 -13.23 14.33 -11.20
CA TYR A 68 -12.25 14.30 -12.30
C TYR A 68 -12.70 13.34 -13.41
N PRO A 69 -13.75 13.69 -14.19
CA PRO A 69 -14.29 12.80 -15.22
C PRO A 69 -13.24 12.43 -16.28
N GLY A 70 -13.13 11.14 -16.58
CA GLY A 70 -12.20 10.61 -17.60
C GLY A 70 -10.77 10.40 -17.11
N GLU A 71 -10.41 10.91 -15.93
CA GLU A 71 -9.08 10.72 -15.36
C GLU A 71 -8.97 9.37 -14.64
N LYS A 72 -7.86 8.67 -14.89
CA LYS A 72 -7.43 7.54 -14.07
C LYS A 72 -6.69 8.07 -12.84
N ILE A 73 -6.88 7.39 -11.71
CA ILE A 73 -6.29 7.81 -10.44
C ILE A 73 -4.89 7.20 -10.22
N THR A 74 -4.12 7.82 -9.33
CA THR A 74 -3.04 7.13 -8.63
C THR A 74 -3.58 6.60 -7.31
N LEU A 75 -3.47 5.29 -7.09
CA LEU A 75 -3.84 4.64 -5.84
C LEU A 75 -2.58 4.39 -5.00
N ILE A 76 -2.55 4.95 -3.79
CA ILE A 76 -1.53 4.68 -2.78
C ILE A 76 -2.08 3.64 -1.81
N GLY A 77 -1.35 2.56 -1.56
CA GLY A 77 -1.67 1.58 -0.52
C GLY A 77 -0.56 1.52 0.52
N HIS A 78 -0.85 1.86 1.78
CA HIS A 78 0.11 1.72 2.87
C HIS A 78 -0.08 0.39 3.59
N SER A 79 1.00 -0.35 3.86
CA SER A 79 0.97 -1.61 4.58
C SER A 79 -0.09 -2.56 3.96
N ALA A 80 -1.07 -3.04 4.73
CA ALA A 80 -2.15 -3.88 4.21
C ALA A 80 -2.95 -3.25 3.05
N GLY A 81 -3.05 -1.92 3.01
CA GLY A 81 -3.73 -1.20 1.95
C GLY A 81 -3.21 -1.58 0.55
N GLY A 82 -1.91 -1.81 0.37
CA GLY A 82 -1.36 -2.12 -0.95
C GLY A 82 -1.81 -3.47 -1.53
N TRP A 83 -1.87 -4.54 -0.73
CA TRP A 83 -2.37 -5.83 -1.22
C TRP A 83 -3.90 -5.87 -1.29
N ILE A 84 -4.61 -5.09 -0.46
CA ILE A 84 -6.06 -4.88 -0.60
C ILE A 84 -6.36 -4.16 -1.91
N SER A 85 -5.56 -3.14 -2.25
CA SER A 85 -5.66 -2.46 -3.55
C SER A 85 -5.46 -3.42 -4.71
N ARG A 86 -4.54 -4.40 -4.62
CA ARG A 86 -4.41 -5.44 -5.66
C ARG A 86 -5.69 -6.28 -5.81
N ILE A 87 -6.40 -6.61 -4.72
CA ILE A 87 -7.72 -7.27 -4.78
C ILE A 87 -8.75 -6.37 -5.48
N TYR A 88 -8.75 -5.06 -5.18
CA TYR A 88 -9.66 -4.09 -5.80
C TYR A 88 -9.51 -4.01 -7.32
N LEU A 89 -8.28 -4.09 -7.84
CA LEU A 89 -8.02 -4.01 -9.28
C LEU A 89 -8.58 -5.21 -10.05
N GLY A 90 -8.69 -6.35 -9.36
CA GLY A 90 -8.95 -7.66 -9.94
C GLY A 90 -10.36 -7.90 -10.49
N GLN A 91 -10.45 -8.87 -11.42
CA GLN A 91 -11.68 -9.31 -12.07
C GLN A 91 -12.20 -10.68 -11.58
N THR A 92 -11.37 -11.49 -10.92
CA THR A 92 -11.80 -12.69 -10.20
C THR A 92 -12.67 -12.31 -8.99
N PRO A 93 -13.84 -12.95 -8.78
CA PRO A 93 -14.69 -12.69 -7.62
C PRO A 93 -13.96 -12.89 -6.29
N TYR A 94 -13.91 -11.84 -5.47
CA TYR A 94 -13.45 -11.89 -4.08
C TYR A 94 -14.67 -11.91 -3.16
N TYR A 95 -14.89 -13.01 -2.45
CA TYR A 95 -16.08 -13.21 -1.60
C TYR A 95 -17.41 -12.94 -2.35
N GLY A 96 -17.48 -13.39 -3.61
CA GLY A 96 -18.69 -13.30 -4.43
C GLY A 96 -18.90 -11.98 -5.18
N ARG A 97 -17.98 -11.00 -5.04
CA ARG A 97 -18.04 -9.72 -5.76
C ARG A 97 -16.80 -9.52 -6.63
N VAL A 98 -17.03 -9.07 -7.87
CA VAL A 98 -15.98 -8.54 -8.74
C VAL A 98 -15.82 -7.04 -8.47
N TRP A 99 -14.58 -6.60 -8.22
CA TRP A 99 -14.28 -5.19 -7.95
C TRP A 99 -13.93 -4.42 -9.22
N GLY A 100 -13.10 -5.00 -10.11
CA GLY A 100 -12.87 -4.48 -11.45
C GLY A 100 -12.27 -3.07 -11.49
N GLY A 101 -11.50 -2.69 -10.47
CA GLY A 101 -10.95 -1.34 -10.31
C GLY A 101 -9.87 -0.96 -11.32
N ALA A 102 -9.31 -1.90 -12.07
CA ALA A 102 -8.18 -1.67 -12.98
C ALA A 102 -8.41 -0.56 -14.01
N ALA A 103 -9.62 -0.46 -14.57
CA ALA A 103 -9.95 0.57 -15.56
C ALA A 103 -9.88 2.01 -14.98
N ARG A 104 -9.95 2.15 -13.64
CA ARG A 104 -10.00 3.43 -12.93
C ARG A 104 -8.63 3.88 -12.41
N VAL A 105 -7.63 2.99 -12.43
CA VAL A 105 -6.32 3.20 -11.81
C VAL A 105 -5.23 3.23 -12.88
N ALA A 106 -4.39 4.27 -12.88
CA ALA A 106 -3.21 4.34 -13.73
C ALA A 106 -1.97 3.81 -13.02
N ARG A 107 -1.88 4.00 -11.70
CA ARG A 107 -0.72 3.65 -10.89
C ARG A 107 -1.14 3.09 -9.55
N LEU A 108 -0.44 2.05 -9.08
CA LEU A 108 -0.48 1.58 -7.71
C LEU A 108 0.89 1.84 -7.05
N VAL A 109 0.93 2.77 -6.11
CA VAL A 109 2.10 3.06 -5.28
C VAL A 109 1.92 2.39 -3.93
N THR A 110 2.80 1.47 -3.54
CA THR A 110 2.74 0.80 -2.23
C THR A 110 3.82 1.32 -1.30
N LEU A 111 3.46 1.51 -0.03
CA LEU A 111 4.36 1.99 1.03
C LEU A 111 4.46 0.90 2.10
N GLY A 112 5.60 0.20 2.18
CA GLY A 112 5.83 -0.84 3.19
C GLY A 112 4.82 -1.99 3.17
N THR A 113 4.21 -2.27 2.01
CA THR A 113 3.18 -3.31 1.87
C THR A 113 3.78 -4.71 1.88
N PRO A 114 3.43 -5.59 2.83
CA PRO A 114 3.85 -6.99 2.76
C PRO A 114 3.06 -7.71 1.67
N HIS A 115 3.64 -7.85 0.47
CA HIS A 115 3.04 -8.56 -0.66
C HIS A 115 3.04 -10.09 -0.50
N THR A 116 3.79 -10.60 0.47
CA THR A 116 3.80 -12.00 0.90
C THR A 116 3.71 -12.07 2.42
N SER A 117 3.12 -13.14 2.96
CA SER A 117 3.10 -13.40 4.40
C SER A 117 3.04 -14.90 4.66
N GLN A 118 3.74 -15.37 5.71
CA GLN A 118 3.57 -16.72 6.25
C GLN A 118 2.59 -16.75 7.44
N GLU A 119 2.15 -15.58 7.91
CA GLU A 119 1.24 -15.45 9.04
C GLU A 119 -0.17 -15.97 8.66
N ARG A 120 -0.68 -16.93 9.43
CA ARG A 120 -1.94 -17.64 9.15
C ARG A 120 -3.13 -16.74 8.84
N TRP A 121 -3.25 -15.60 9.53
CA TRP A 121 -4.40 -14.70 9.43
C TRP A 121 -4.39 -13.89 8.15
N THR A 122 -3.26 -13.32 7.75
CA THR A 122 -3.13 -12.52 6.53
C THR A 122 -2.94 -13.40 5.30
N ARG A 123 -2.40 -14.61 5.50
CA ARG A 123 -2.12 -15.60 4.45
C ARG A 123 -3.31 -15.92 3.55
N LYS A 124 -4.53 -16.10 4.08
CA LYS A 124 -5.69 -16.45 3.21
C LYS A 124 -5.96 -15.41 2.11
N ASN A 125 -5.97 -14.12 2.49
CA ASN A 125 -6.24 -13.03 1.55
C ASN A 125 -5.02 -12.75 0.65
N LEU A 126 -3.80 -12.90 1.20
CA LEU A 126 -2.57 -12.77 0.43
C LEU A 126 -2.35 -13.93 -0.56
N ASP A 127 -2.75 -15.15 -0.21
CA ASP A 127 -2.70 -16.31 -1.10
C ASP A 127 -3.68 -16.13 -2.25
N PHE A 128 -4.90 -15.62 -1.98
CA PHE A 128 -5.84 -15.24 -3.04
C PHE A 128 -5.21 -14.23 -4.00
N VAL A 129 -4.70 -13.10 -3.50
CA VAL A 129 -4.16 -12.05 -4.39
C VAL A 129 -2.91 -12.49 -5.13
N ASN A 130 -2.07 -13.34 -4.54
CA ASN A 130 -0.85 -13.83 -5.20
C ASN A 130 -1.12 -14.99 -6.17
N THR A 131 -2.22 -15.71 -6.01
CA THR A 131 -2.65 -16.76 -6.96
C THR A 131 -3.35 -16.13 -8.16
N GLU A 132 -4.33 -15.25 -7.90
CA GLU A 132 -5.15 -14.66 -8.95
C GLU A 132 -4.46 -13.50 -9.68
N TYR A 133 -3.61 -12.75 -8.97
CA TYR A 133 -2.96 -11.55 -9.49
C TYR A 133 -1.46 -11.52 -9.14
N PRO A 134 -0.65 -12.49 -9.60
CA PRO A 134 0.77 -12.57 -9.26
C PRO A 134 1.55 -11.34 -9.75
N GLY A 135 2.42 -10.83 -8.88
CA GLY A 135 3.28 -9.68 -9.22
C GLY A 135 2.51 -8.42 -9.60
N ALA A 136 3.12 -7.61 -10.46
CA ALA A 136 2.49 -6.52 -11.18
C ALA A 136 1.59 -7.07 -12.31
N TYR A 137 0.45 -7.62 -11.91
CA TYR A 137 -0.41 -8.43 -12.79
C TYR A 137 -1.03 -7.64 -13.96
N HIS A 138 -1.43 -6.39 -13.71
CA HIS A 138 -2.11 -5.55 -14.70
C HIS A 138 -1.09 -4.73 -15.51
N PRO A 139 -0.77 -5.09 -16.77
CA PRO A 139 0.28 -4.41 -17.55
C PRO A 139 -0.04 -2.94 -17.87
N GLU A 140 -1.32 -2.56 -17.86
CA GLU A 140 -1.81 -1.20 -18.07
C GLU A 140 -1.66 -0.29 -16.84
N ILE A 141 -1.28 -0.85 -15.69
CA ILE A 141 -1.10 -0.13 -14.43
C ILE A 141 0.39 -0.12 -14.08
N GLN A 142 0.92 1.05 -13.73
CA GLN A 142 2.28 1.14 -13.22
C GLN A 142 2.28 0.75 -11.74
N TYR A 143 2.98 -0.33 -11.40
CA TYR A 143 3.20 -0.75 -10.02
C TYR A 143 4.52 -0.18 -9.53
N ILE A 144 4.46 0.54 -8.42
CA ILE A 144 5.61 1.14 -7.75
C ILE A 144 5.58 0.69 -6.30
N CYS A 145 6.60 -0.03 -5.86
CA CYS A 145 6.68 -0.59 -4.51
C CYS A 145 7.83 0.04 -3.73
N ILE A 146 7.50 0.80 -2.68
CA ILE A 146 8.45 1.51 -1.83
C ILE A 146 8.63 0.75 -0.52
N ALA A 147 9.85 0.28 -0.27
CA ALA A 147 10.26 -0.42 0.93
C ALA A 147 11.15 0.46 1.81
N GLY A 148 10.85 0.57 3.10
CA GLY A 148 11.72 1.20 4.08
C GLY A 148 12.77 0.22 4.59
N GLN A 149 13.98 0.72 4.85
CA GLN A 149 15.11 -0.05 5.34
C GLN A 149 15.75 0.63 6.57
N ALA A 150 14.98 0.73 7.65
CA ALA A 150 15.42 1.38 8.89
C ALA A 150 16.10 0.44 9.87
N VAL A 151 15.69 -0.83 9.93
CA VAL A 151 16.15 -1.74 10.99
C VAL A 151 16.35 -3.16 10.47
N GLN A 152 17.50 -3.73 10.85
CA GLN A 152 17.76 -5.15 10.72
C GLN A 152 17.13 -5.89 11.89
N GLY A 153 16.33 -6.91 11.60
CA GLY A 153 15.76 -7.77 12.62
C GLY A 153 16.87 -8.47 13.41
N ARG A 154 16.70 -8.52 14.73
CA ARG A 154 17.60 -9.22 15.65
C ARG A 154 16.75 -10.10 16.55
N LYS A 155 17.23 -11.30 16.88
CA LYS A 155 16.48 -12.22 17.76
C LYS A 155 15.95 -11.47 18.98
N TRP A 156 14.71 -11.79 19.36
CA TRP A 156 13.99 -11.18 20.48
C TRP A 156 13.50 -9.73 20.25
N THR A 157 13.64 -9.17 19.05
CA THR A 157 12.98 -7.89 18.69
C THR A 157 11.66 -8.11 17.96
N LEU A 158 10.76 -7.13 18.06
CA LEU A 158 9.50 -7.13 17.32
C LEU A 158 9.72 -7.24 15.80
N ALA A 159 10.73 -6.52 15.28
CA ALA A 159 11.09 -6.58 13.87
C ALA A 159 11.47 -8.00 13.43
N TYR A 160 12.28 -8.71 14.23
CA TYR A 160 12.67 -10.09 13.89
C TYR A 160 11.48 -11.04 13.81
N GLU A 161 10.58 -11.00 14.79
CA GLU A 161 9.40 -11.84 14.76
C GLU A 161 8.46 -11.48 13.62
N SER A 162 8.26 -10.19 13.35
CA SER A 162 7.44 -9.72 12.24
C SER A 162 8.01 -10.15 10.89
N TYR A 163 9.32 -10.01 10.68
CA TYR A 163 9.97 -10.41 9.42
C TYR A 163 9.95 -11.93 9.25
N ARG A 164 10.20 -12.69 10.31
CA ARG A 164 10.10 -14.16 10.30
C ARG A 164 8.69 -14.62 9.93
N LEU A 165 7.65 -13.98 10.48
CA LEU A 165 6.26 -14.29 10.12
C LEU A 165 5.90 -13.84 8.70
N THR A 166 6.58 -12.83 8.16
CA THR A 166 6.25 -12.28 6.84
C THR A 166 6.98 -13.00 5.71
N CYS A 167 8.30 -13.16 5.79
CA CYS A 167 9.13 -13.75 4.73
C CYS A 167 9.87 -15.03 5.16
N GLY A 168 9.69 -15.51 6.39
CA GLY A 168 10.39 -16.69 6.90
C GLY A 168 11.79 -16.41 7.47
N GLN A 169 12.32 -15.19 7.26
CA GLN A 169 13.65 -14.80 7.70
C GLN A 169 13.56 -13.62 8.69
N GLY A 170 13.93 -13.85 9.95
CA GLY A 170 13.86 -12.84 10.99
C GLY A 170 15.01 -11.83 10.98
N ASP A 171 16.20 -12.24 10.54
CA ASP A 171 17.42 -11.40 10.47
C ASP A 171 17.52 -10.58 9.17
N ALA A 172 16.37 -10.27 8.58
CA ALA A 172 16.24 -9.45 7.39
C ALA A 172 16.27 -7.94 7.70
N TRP A 173 16.48 -7.12 6.68
CA TRP A 173 16.27 -5.68 6.75
C TRP A 173 14.83 -5.29 6.38
N GLY A 174 14.31 -4.25 7.02
CA GLY A 174 12.97 -3.73 6.77
C GLY A 174 12.69 -2.42 7.50
N ASP A 175 11.43 -2.04 7.52
CA ASP A 175 10.94 -0.77 8.08
C ASP A 175 10.50 -0.86 9.55
N GLY A 176 10.81 -1.99 10.21
CA GLY A 176 10.43 -2.32 11.58
C GLY A 176 9.22 -3.26 11.67
N ILE A 177 8.46 -3.40 10.58
CA ILE A 177 7.29 -4.28 10.48
C ILE A 177 7.38 -5.15 9.22
N THR A 178 7.55 -4.53 8.06
CA THR A 178 7.64 -5.23 6.78
C THR A 178 9.10 -5.38 6.35
N PRO A 179 9.60 -6.60 6.08
CA PRO A 179 10.93 -6.79 5.51
C PRO A 179 10.95 -6.35 4.04
N VAL A 180 12.07 -5.79 3.58
CA VAL A 180 12.23 -5.29 2.19
C VAL A 180 11.86 -6.37 1.16
N ALA A 181 12.26 -7.61 1.40
CA ALA A 181 11.97 -8.74 0.52
C ALA A 181 10.47 -8.99 0.31
N ALA A 182 9.62 -8.68 1.29
CA ALA A 182 8.16 -8.79 1.17
C ALA A 182 7.52 -7.49 0.67
N ALA A 183 8.20 -6.36 0.82
CA ALA A 183 7.75 -5.06 0.33
C ALA A 183 7.92 -4.88 -1.19
N HIS A 184 8.87 -5.59 -1.78
CA HIS A 184 9.06 -5.62 -3.23
C HIS A 184 8.08 -6.58 -3.92
N LEU A 185 7.74 -6.27 -5.17
CA LEU A 185 6.81 -7.04 -6.00
C LEU A 185 7.42 -7.32 -7.37
N ALA A 186 7.34 -8.57 -7.82
CA ALA A 186 7.82 -8.95 -9.15
C ALA A 186 7.11 -8.15 -10.26
N GLY A 187 7.87 -7.62 -11.21
CA GLY A 187 7.33 -6.80 -12.32
C GLY A 187 7.01 -5.35 -11.95
N ALA A 188 7.15 -4.94 -10.69
CA ALA A 188 7.00 -3.54 -10.27
C ALA A 188 8.31 -2.76 -10.36
N GLU A 189 8.22 -1.43 -10.40
CA GLU A 189 9.33 -0.55 -10.03
C GLU A 189 9.53 -0.66 -8.51
N ASN A 190 10.67 -1.20 -8.06
CA ASN A 190 10.95 -1.45 -6.66
C ASN A 190 12.00 -0.46 -6.12
N LEU A 191 11.67 0.25 -5.05
CA LEU A 191 12.56 1.21 -4.40
C LEU A 191 12.76 0.84 -2.94
N THR A 192 14.01 0.92 -2.49
CA THR A 192 14.35 0.79 -1.07
C THR A 192 14.86 2.13 -0.55
N LEU A 193 14.22 2.65 0.50
CA LEU A 193 14.58 3.92 1.12
C LEU A 193 15.33 3.65 2.45
N PRO A 194 16.60 4.10 2.58
CA PRO A 194 17.38 3.89 3.79
C PRO A 194 16.79 4.67 4.95
N SER A 195 16.86 4.11 6.16
CA SER A 195 16.44 4.78 7.41
C SER A 195 14.94 5.14 7.48
N VAL A 196 14.11 4.64 6.58
CA VAL A 196 12.65 4.86 6.55
C VAL A 196 11.92 3.76 7.31
N TRP A 197 11.10 4.17 8.28
CA TRP A 197 10.29 3.32 9.14
C TRP A 197 8.86 3.15 8.62
N HIS A 198 8.15 2.17 9.20
CA HIS A 198 6.84 1.74 8.73
C HIS A 198 5.77 2.83 8.82
N SER A 199 5.68 3.54 9.95
CA SER A 199 4.48 4.30 10.31
C SER A 199 4.81 5.61 11.04
N PRO A 200 3.87 6.57 11.14
CA PRO A 200 4.11 7.84 11.83
C PRO A 200 4.39 7.70 13.33
N SER A 201 4.07 6.56 13.94
CA SER A 201 4.39 6.27 15.34
C SER A 201 5.75 5.59 15.53
N SER A 202 6.53 5.44 14.46
CA SER A 202 7.84 4.80 14.50
C SER A 202 8.92 5.74 15.05
N PRO A 203 10.09 5.23 15.48
CA PRO A 203 11.12 6.05 16.13
C PRO A 203 11.82 7.08 15.23
N GLY A 204 11.69 6.98 13.90
CA GLY A 204 12.35 7.86 12.95
C GLY A 204 11.43 8.29 11.81
N GLU A 205 12.03 8.78 10.73
CA GLU A 205 11.25 9.18 9.55
C GLU A 205 10.53 7.98 8.94
N TRP A 206 9.30 8.19 8.48
CA TRP A 206 8.48 7.19 7.81
C TRP A 206 8.12 7.65 6.40
N TYR A 207 7.44 6.82 5.63
CA TYR A 207 7.10 7.15 4.22
C TYR A 207 6.42 8.51 4.04
N GLY A 208 5.62 8.96 5.02
CA GLY A 208 4.92 10.25 5.00
C GLY A 208 5.67 11.42 5.62
N SER A 209 6.93 11.24 6.04
CA SER A 209 7.76 12.34 6.58
C SER A 209 8.11 13.36 5.49
N PRO A 210 8.14 14.67 5.79
CA PRO A 210 8.49 15.71 4.81
C PRO A 210 9.85 15.49 4.13
N GLY A 211 10.86 14.98 4.85
CA GLY A 211 12.17 14.65 4.28
C GLY A 211 12.18 13.41 3.37
N VAL A 212 11.17 12.55 3.47
CA VAL A 212 11.05 11.29 2.73
C VAL A 212 10.18 11.44 1.48
N LEU A 213 9.13 12.28 1.53
CA LEU A 213 8.21 12.48 0.40
C LEU A 213 8.90 12.78 -0.94
N PRO A 214 9.92 13.66 -1.03
CA PRO A 214 10.58 13.95 -2.30
C PRO A 214 11.19 12.72 -2.99
N GLN A 215 11.47 11.65 -2.24
CA GLN A 215 12.11 10.43 -2.77
C GLN A 215 11.12 9.56 -3.57
N TRP A 216 9.82 9.63 -3.29
CA TRP A 216 8.82 8.75 -3.93
C TRP A 216 7.58 9.47 -4.45
N LEU A 217 7.14 10.58 -3.85
CA LEU A 217 5.93 11.30 -4.22
C LEU A 217 5.88 11.72 -5.71
N PRO A 218 7.00 12.06 -6.40
CA PRO A 218 6.97 12.32 -7.83
C PRO A 218 6.40 11.16 -8.67
N ARG A 219 6.49 9.91 -8.20
CA ARG A 219 5.93 8.73 -8.88
C ARG A 219 4.40 8.71 -8.89
N CYS A 220 3.74 9.54 -8.10
CA CYS A 220 2.30 9.70 -8.16
C CYS A 220 1.83 10.40 -9.44
N HIS A 221 2.69 11.17 -10.11
CA HIS A 221 2.31 11.99 -11.28
C HIS A 221 3.34 12.00 -12.42
N ALA A 222 4.53 11.44 -12.24
CA ALA A 222 5.54 11.38 -13.29
C ALA A 222 4.98 10.63 -14.50
N SER A 223 4.89 11.32 -15.64
CA SER A 223 4.74 10.67 -16.94
C SER A 223 5.91 9.70 -17.13
N SER A 224 5.63 8.58 -17.78
CA SER A 224 6.63 7.57 -18.19
C SER A 224 7.61 8.07 -19.26
N ASP A 225 8.04 9.33 -19.15
CA ASP A 225 8.96 10.03 -20.03
C ASP A 225 10.27 10.30 -19.29
N THR A 226 10.94 9.23 -18.87
CA THR A 226 12.40 9.27 -18.72
C THR A 226 12.98 7.93 -19.17
N LYS A 227 12.82 7.66 -20.46
CA LYS A 227 13.79 6.87 -21.21
C LYS A 227 14.45 7.83 -22.19
N CYS A 228 15.53 8.47 -21.73
CA CYS A 228 16.58 8.92 -22.63
C CYS A 228 17.44 7.72 -22.99
#